data_AF-A0A1V6HQT2-F1
#
_entry.id   AF-A0A1V6HQT2-F1
#
_cell.length_a   1.000
_cell.length_b   1.000
_cell.length_c   1.000
_cell.angle_alpha   90.00
_cell.angle_beta   90.00
_cell.angle_gamma   90.00
#
_symmetry.space_group_name_H-M   'P 1'
#
loop_
_entity.id
_entity.type
_entity.pdbx_description
1 polymer ?
#
loop_
_entity_poly.entity_id
_entity_poly.type
_entity_poly.pdbx_seq_one_letter_code
_entity_poly.pdbx_strand_id
1 'polypeptide(L)'
;MIRIRTLLVFGLLTFCAAIATAAEAAPPVSGEVRVNGQPLALTHAYLLHAPDAFEEKQINAVVLLTPEPLDAAALRAAESLRAVLDLAPRRVVIEFAGTTSDGSLAICHPAFPEGFCYRTTSGEYSREEAAGGHLAGSVQTFTGEEETVFDKYLVFYDLRFDAAPARDLKRRR
;
A
#
# COMPACT_ATOMS: atom_id res chain seq x y z
N MET A 1 60.58 37.92 -46.37
CA MET A 1 59.53 36.92 -46.65
C MET A 1 59.24 36.15 -45.36
N ILE A 2 58.15 36.48 -44.66
CA ILE A 2 57.75 35.80 -43.40
C ILE A 2 56.25 35.49 -43.49
N ARG A 3 55.92 34.20 -43.27
CA ARG A 3 54.59 33.58 -43.44
C ARG A 3 53.69 33.87 -42.24
N ILE A 4 52.49 34.39 -42.48
CA ILE A 4 51.42 34.52 -41.47
C ILE A 4 50.70 33.17 -41.34
N ARG A 5 50.68 32.60 -40.14
CA ARG A 5 49.92 31.39 -39.78
C ARG A 5 48.63 31.80 -39.08
N THR A 6 47.52 31.42 -39.70
CA THR A 6 46.14 31.41 -39.18
C THR A 6 46.04 30.60 -37.89
N LEU A 7 45.24 31.07 -36.91
CA LEU A 7 44.63 30.21 -35.90
C LEU A 7 43.24 30.74 -35.52
N LEU A 8 42.24 29.93 -35.90
CA LEU A 8 40.82 29.98 -35.53
C LEU A 8 40.67 29.72 -34.02
N VAL A 9 39.80 30.46 -33.33
CA VAL A 9 39.32 30.10 -31.99
C VAL A 9 37.80 30.01 -31.99
N PHE A 10 37.35 28.88 -31.44
CA PHE A 10 36.02 28.29 -31.45
C PHE A 10 34.94 29.15 -30.77
N GLY A 11 33.74 29.15 -31.38
CA GLY A 11 32.51 29.67 -30.79
C GLY A 11 31.97 28.76 -29.69
N LEU A 12 31.59 29.37 -28.57
CA LEU A 12 30.97 28.71 -27.44
C LEU A 12 29.44 28.70 -27.65
N LEU A 13 28.88 27.53 -27.96
CA LEU A 13 27.43 27.28 -27.96
C LEU A 13 26.98 26.98 -26.52
N THR A 14 26.33 27.93 -25.87
CA THR A 14 25.69 27.74 -24.57
C THR A 14 24.38 26.97 -24.76
N PHE A 15 24.40 25.69 -24.45
CA PHE A 15 23.24 24.81 -24.42
C PHE A 15 22.52 24.99 -23.07
N CYS A 16 21.39 25.70 -23.04
CA CYS A 16 20.51 25.72 -21.86
C CYS A 16 19.80 24.36 -21.76
N ALA A 17 20.22 23.53 -20.81
CA ALA A 17 19.53 22.29 -20.45
C ALA A 17 18.20 22.62 -19.77
N ALA A 18 17.09 22.18 -20.36
CA ALA A 18 15.77 22.20 -19.73
C ALA A 18 15.73 21.13 -18.63
N ILE A 19 15.51 21.56 -17.39
CA ILE A 19 15.30 20.67 -16.24
C ILE A 19 13.86 20.17 -16.35
N ALA A 20 13.67 18.94 -16.82
CA ALA A 20 12.40 18.24 -16.74
C ALA A 20 12.19 17.84 -15.27
N THR A 21 11.31 18.54 -14.56
CA THR A 21 10.78 18.07 -13.28
C THR A 21 9.87 16.90 -13.57
N ALA A 22 10.38 15.67 -13.39
CA ALA A 22 9.53 14.50 -13.29
C ALA A 22 8.58 14.71 -12.12
N ALA A 23 7.27 14.81 -12.39
CA ALA A 23 6.27 14.82 -11.34
C ALA A 23 6.41 13.51 -10.56
N GLU A 24 6.81 13.61 -9.31
CA GLU A 24 6.88 12.48 -8.39
C GLU A 24 5.46 11.90 -8.29
N ALA A 25 5.31 10.63 -8.66
CA ALA A 25 4.02 9.96 -8.60
C ALA A 25 3.49 10.05 -7.16
N ALA A 26 2.20 10.36 -7.00
CA ALA A 26 1.57 10.41 -5.70
C ALA A 26 1.80 9.08 -4.94
N PRO A 27 2.03 9.12 -3.61
CA PRO A 27 2.26 7.90 -2.86
C PRO A 27 1.03 6.99 -2.94
N PRO A 28 1.22 5.66 -3.04
CA PRO A 28 0.12 4.71 -3.22
C PRO A 28 -0.76 4.58 -1.96
N VAL A 29 -0.36 5.19 -0.86
CA VAL A 29 -1.14 5.29 0.38
C VAL A 29 -1.04 6.70 0.91
N SER A 30 -2.15 7.24 1.40
CA SER A 30 -2.20 8.51 2.13
C SER A 30 -3.18 8.41 3.30
N GLY A 31 -3.05 9.33 4.26
CA GLY A 31 -3.84 9.33 5.49
C GLY A 31 -3.05 8.79 6.69
N GLU A 32 -3.77 8.34 7.70
CA GLU A 32 -3.21 8.04 9.01
C GLU A 32 -3.79 6.77 9.62
N VAL A 33 -2.94 6.01 10.32
CA VAL A 33 -3.32 4.96 11.26
C VAL A 33 -2.57 5.19 12.55
N ARG A 34 -3.28 5.20 13.67
CA ARG A 34 -2.70 5.35 15.01
C ARG A 34 -3.25 4.32 15.98
N VAL A 35 -2.39 3.85 16.89
CA VAL A 35 -2.77 3.07 18.07
C VAL A 35 -2.14 3.70 19.29
N ASN A 36 -2.94 4.11 20.28
CA ASN A 36 -2.51 4.88 21.45
C ASN A 36 -1.71 6.13 21.08
N GLY A 37 -2.16 6.85 20.05
CA GLY A 37 -1.48 8.02 19.49
C GLY A 37 -0.17 7.72 18.73
N GLN A 38 0.29 6.46 18.68
CA GLN A 38 1.49 6.08 17.94
C GLN A 38 1.14 5.81 16.47
N PRO A 39 1.80 6.48 15.51
CA PRO A 39 1.49 6.31 14.09
C PRO A 39 2.11 5.05 13.49
N LEU A 40 1.39 4.46 12.54
CA LEU A 40 1.90 3.48 11.59
C LEU A 40 1.92 4.11 10.20
N ALA A 41 3.10 4.58 9.79
CA ALA A 41 3.28 5.16 8.45
C ALA A 41 3.17 4.05 7.39
N LEU A 42 2.15 4.11 6.55
CA LEU A 42 1.93 3.19 5.43
C LEU A 42 2.27 3.91 4.14
N THR A 43 3.12 3.32 3.31
CA THR A 43 3.64 3.95 2.08
C THR A 43 3.59 3.04 0.87
N HIS A 44 3.26 1.76 1.06
CA HIS A 44 3.17 0.76 -0.01
C HIS A 44 1.80 0.09 0.03
N ALA A 45 1.25 -0.20 -1.15
CA ALA A 45 -0.02 -0.88 -1.31
C ALA A 45 0.10 -2.01 -2.34
N TYR A 46 -0.42 -3.18 -2.00
CA TYR A 46 -0.38 -4.37 -2.82
C TYR A 46 -1.78 -4.96 -2.92
N LEU A 47 -2.24 -5.22 -4.14
CA LEU A 47 -3.46 -5.96 -4.41
C LEU A 47 -3.13 -7.45 -4.57
N LEU A 48 -3.71 -8.26 -3.71
CA LEU A 48 -3.61 -9.72 -3.74
C LEU A 48 -5.00 -10.30 -4.00
N HIS A 49 -5.06 -11.42 -4.70
CA HIS A 49 -6.26 -12.26 -4.75
C HIS A 49 -5.99 -13.56 -4.03
N ALA A 50 -6.92 -14.01 -3.19
CA ALA A 50 -6.81 -15.28 -2.48
C ALA A 50 -8.19 -15.89 -2.24
N PRO A 51 -8.28 -17.22 -2.09
CA PRO A 51 -9.52 -17.86 -1.66
C PRO A 51 -10.03 -17.28 -0.34
N ASP A 52 -11.34 -17.20 -0.19
CA ASP A 52 -11.99 -16.89 1.08
C ASP A 52 -11.67 -17.96 2.14
N ALA A 53 -11.77 -17.58 3.41
CA ALA A 53 -11.47 -18.50 4.52
C ALA A 53 -12.54 -19.58 4.74
N PHE A 54 -13.78 -19.33 4.31
CA PHE A 54 -14.93 -20.19 4.51
C PHE A 54 -15.52 -20.70 3.18
N GLU A 55 -15.34 -19.94 2.09
CA GLU A 55 -15.83 -20.29 0.76
C GLU A 55 -14.69 -20.40 -0.26
N GLU A 56 -14.06 -21.58 -0.38
CA GLU A 56 -12.85 -21.76 -1.22
C GLU A 56 -13.01 -21.35 -2.70
N LYS A 57 -14.24 -21.36 -3.23
CA LYS A 57 -14.54 -20.94 -4.60
C LYS A 57 -14.66 -19.42 -4.75
N GLN A 58 -14.86 -18.71 -3.65
CA GLN A 58 -14.86 -17.26 -3.62
C GLN A 58 -13.42 -16.77 -3.57
N ILE A 59 -13.10 -15.82 -4.46
CA ILE A 59 -11.82 -15.13 -4.47
C ILE A 59 -12.02 -13.74 -3.90
N ASN A 60 -11.29 -13.43 -2.84
CA ASN A 60 -11.32 -12.13 -2.18
C ASN A 60 -10.24 -11.22 -2.75
N ALA A 61 -10.56 -9.95 -2.89
CA ALA A 61 -9.59 -8.90 -3.13
C ALA A 61 -9.01 -8.47 -1.78
N VAL A 62 -7.69 -8.60 -1.62
CA VAL A 62 -6.98 -8.30 -0.38
C VAL A 62 -5.97 -7.19 -0.65
N VAL A 63 -6.27 -6.01 -0.12
CA VAL A 63 -5.37 -4.86 -0.12
C VAL A 63 -4.46 -4.97 1.10
N LEU A 64 -3.17 -5.12 0.85
CA LEU A 64 -2.13 -5.15 1.86
C LEU A 64 -1.35 -3.83 1.83
N LEU A 65 -1.44 -3.07 2.92
CA LEU A 65 -0.74 -1.81 3.11
C LEU A 65 0.42 -2.00 4.08
N THR A 66 1.61 -1.55 3.73
CA THR A 66 2.83 -1.75 4.55
C THR A 66 3.67 -0.48 4.70
N PRO A 67 4.44 -0.36 5.80
CA PRO A 67 5.43 0.72 5.97
C PRO A 67 6.67 0.58 5.10
N GLU A 68 7.05 -0.65 4.80
CA GLU A 68 8.27 -1.00 4.08
C GLU A 68 7.89 -1.84 2.86
N PRO A 69 8.66 -1.76 1.76
CA PRO A 69 8.38 -2.57 0.59
C PRO A 69 8.61 -4.05 0.90
N LEU A 70 7.74 -4.92 0.39
CA LEU A 70 7.95 -6.36 0.48
C LEU A 70 9.13 -6.79 -0.38
N ASP A 71 9.90 -7.78 0.10
CA ASP A 71 10.90 -8.44 -0.72
C ASP A 71 10.22 -9.11 -1.92
N ALA A 72 10.59 -8.69 -3.13
CA ALA A 72 9.93 -9.13 -4.35
C ALA A 72 10.15 -10.62 -4.63
N ALA A 73 11.28 -11.19 -4.21
CA ALA A 73 11.55 -12.62 -4.39
C ALA A 73 10.68 -13.45 -3.44
N ALA A 74 10.59 -13.07 -2.17
CA ALA A 74 9.76 -13.70 -1.16
C ALA A 74 8.27 -13.59 -1.50
N LEU A 75 7.80 -12.42 -1.96
CA LEU A 75 6.41 -12.24 -2.40
C LEU A 75 6.07 -13.15 -3.59
N ARG A 76 7.00 -13.33 -4.55
CA ARG A 76 6.82 -14.26 -5.67
C ARG A 76 6.87 -15.73 -5.25
N ALA A 77 7.66 -16.06 -4.24
CA ALA A 77 7.79 -17.41 -3.70
C ALA A 77 6.63 -17.79 -2.77
N ALA A 78 5.92 -16.81 -2.21
CA ALA A 78 4.78 -17.07 -1.34
C ALA A 78 3.66 -17.81 -2.08
N GLU A 79 3.26 -18.96 -1.51
CA GLU A 79 2.27 -19.86 -2.10
C GLU A 79 0.87 -19.74 -1.45
N SER A 80 0.74 -18.94 -0.38
CA SER A 80 -0.51 -18.71 0.33
C SER A 80 -0.61 -17.26 0.84
N LEU A 81 -1.83 -16.81 1.12
CA LEU A 81 -2.05 -15.49 1.72
C LEU A 81 -1.35 -15.39 3.07
N ARG A 82 -1.41 -16.45 3.89
CA ARG A 82 -0.68 -16.49 5.16
C ARG A 82 0.81 -16.21 4.97
N ALA A 83 1.46 -16.86 4.00
CA ALA A 83 2.88 -16.65 3.73
C ALA A 83 3.20 -15.21 3.32
N VAL A 84 2.34 -14.56 2.53
CA VAL A 84 2.51 -13.14 2.19
C VAL A 84 2.36 -12.24 3.41
N LEU A 85 1.35 -12.48 4.25
CA LEU A 85 1.12 -11.68 5.46
C LEU A 85 2.25 -11.81 6.49
N ASP A 86 2.94 -12.95 6.51
CA ASP A 86 4.09 -13.18 7.39
C ASP A 86 5.34 -12.37 6.97
N LEU A 87 5.40 -11.88 5.72
CA LEU A 87 6.42 -10.93 5.27
C LEU A 87 6.22 -9.52 5.84
N ALA A 88 5.02 -9.22 6.36
CA ALA A 88 4.60 -7.88 6.74
C ALA A 88 4.00 -7.85 8.15
N PRO A 89 4.77 -8.06 9.23
CA PRO A 89 4.24 -8.12 10.59
C PRO A 89 3.57 -6.81 11.04
N ARG A 90 3.99 -5.67 10.49
CA ARG A 90 3.36 -4.35 10.66
C ARG A 90 2.62 -4.00 9.38
N ARG A 91 1.30 -3.92 9.43
CA ARG A 91 0.47 -3.79 8.22
C ARG A 91 -0.95 -3.36 8.53
N VAL A 92 -1.63 -2.89 7.49
CA VAL A 92 -3.08 -2.88 7.41
C VAL A 92 -3.51 -3.82 6.29
N VAL A 93 -4.57 -4.60 6.53
CA VAL A 93 -5.20 -5.47 5.53
C VAL A 93 -6.64 -5.05 5.39
N ILE A 94 -7.07 -4.77 4.16
CA ILE A 94 -8.48 -4.56 3.82
C ILE A 94 -8.87 -5.69 2.89
N GLU A 95 -9.90 -6.44 3.26
CA GLU A 95 -10.32 -7.62 2.52
C GLU A 95 -11.78 -7.49 2.11
N PHE A 96 -12.04 -7.59 0.82
CA PHE A 96 -13.37 -7.53 0.24
C PHE A 96 -13.80 -8.91 -0.26
N ALA A 97 -14.94 -9.38 0.22
CA ALA A 97 -15.51 -10.67 -0.15
C ALA A 97 -16.09 -10.62 -1.58
N GLY A 98 -15.48 -11.34 -2.51
CA GLY A 98 -15.92 -11.36 -3.92
C GLY A 98 -16.20 -9.96 -4.50
N THR A 99 -17.41 -9.78 -5.05
CA THR A 99 -17.83 -8.51 -5.68
C THR A 99 -18.54 -7.53 -4.72
N THR A 100 -18.66 -7.83 -3.43
CA THR A 100 -19.36 -6.94 -2.48
C THR A 100 -18.51 -5.73 -2.10
N SER A 101 -19.17 -4.63 -1.73
CA SER A 101 -18.54 -3.48 -1.07
C SER A 101 -18.14 -3.78 0.37
N ASP A 102 -18.71 -4.83 0.97
CA ASP A 102 -18.47 -5.21 2.35
C ASP A 102 -17.01 -5.66 2.53
N GLY A 103 -16.27 -4.82 3.26
CA GLY A 103 -14.88 -5.03 3.59
C GLY A 103 -14.70 -5.45 5.04
N SER A 104 -13.58 -6.12 5.32
CA SER A 104 -13.05 -6.26 6.67
C SER A 104 -11.68 -5.60 6.75
N LEU A 105 -11.34 -5.10 7.92
CA LEU A 105 -10.08 -4.46 8.22
C LEU A 105 -9.32 -5.27 9.27
N ALA A 106 -8.01 -5.39 9.09
CA ALA A 106 -7.10 -5.81 10.14
C ALA A 106 -5.92 -4.84 10.26
N ILE A 107 -5.66 -4.35 11.47
CA ILE A 107 -4.54 -3.45 11.78
C ILE A 107 -3.55 -4.18 12.70
N CYS A 108 -2.35 -4.45 12.20
CA CYS A 108 -1.25 -5.06 12.95
C CYS A 108 -0.23 -3.96 13.30
N HIS A 109 -0.23 -3.55 14.57
CA HIS A 109 0.52 -2.40 15.08
C HIS A 109 1.47 -2.83 16.22
N PRO A 110 2.71 -2.29 16.32
CA PRO A 110 3.65 -2.60 17.42
C PRO A 110 3.15 -2.27 18.84
N ALA A 111 2.10 -1.46 18.95
CA ALA A 111 1.46 -1.13 20.24
C ALA A 111 0.58 -2.28 20.76
N PHE A 112 0.18 -3.21 19.89
CA PHE A 112 -0.47 -4.45 20.30
C PHE A 112 0.59 -5.49 20.72
N PRO A 113 0.21 -6.52 21.49
CA PRO A 113 1.09 -7.65 21.76
C PRO A 113 1.53 -8.33 20.45
N GLU A 114 2.69 -8.98 20.48
CA GLU A 114 3.22 -9.68 19.31
C GLU A 114 2.19 -10.69 18.75
N GLY A 115 2.05 -10.70 17.42
CA GLY A 115 1.10 -11.55 16.71
C GLY A 115 -0.36 -11.10 16.80
N PHE A 116 -0.65 -10.04 17.54
CA PHE A 116 -2.00 -9.52 17.70
C PHE A 116 -2.30 -8.38 16.71
N CYS A 117 -3.51 -8.39 16.17
CA CYS A 117 -4.01 -7.34 15.28
C CYS A 117 -5.45 -6.99 15.67
N TYR A 118 -5.78 -5.71 15.66
CA TYR A 118 -7.18 -5.28 15.70
C TYR A 118 -7.89 -5.73 14.42
N ARG A 119 -9.13 -6.22 14.52
CA ARG A 119 -9.93 -6.66 13.38
C ARG A 119 -11.34 -6.11 13.51
N THR A 120 -11.90 -5.63 12.41
CA THR A 120 -13.28 -5.16 12.34
C THR A 120 -13.91 -5.51 11.00
N THR A 121 -15.22 -5.73 11.01
CA THR A 121 -16.07 -5.80 9.80
C THR A 121 -16.92 -4.54 9.65
N SER A 122 -16.77 -3.59 10.57
CA SER A 122 -17.43 -2.28 10.54
C SER A 122 -16.42 -1.18 10.23
N GLY A 123 -16.83 -0.27 9.37
CA GLY A 123 -16.05 0.86 8.88
C GLY A 123 -16.72 1.39 7.62
N GLU A 124 -16.36 2.61 7.22
CA GLU A 124 -16.78 3.11 5.91
C GLU A 124 -15.72 2.72 4.90
N TYR A 125 -16.05 1.73 4.06
CA TYR A 125 -15.19 1.24 3.00
C TYR A 125 -15.65 1.76 1.65
N SER A 126 -14.72 2.26 0.86
CA SER A 126 -14.95 2.52 -0.57
C SER A 126 -13.93 1.74 -1.39
N ARG A 127 -14.33 1.29 -2.57
CA ARG A 127 -13.43 0.71 -3.56
C ARG A 127 -13.87 1.02 -4.97
N GLU A 128 -12.90 1.19 -5.84
CA GLU A 128 -13.09 1.34 -7.28
C GLU A 128 -11.96 0.64 -8.03
N GLU A 129 -12.31 -0.06 -9.12
CA GLU A 129 -11.31 -0.58 -10.05
C GLU A 129 -10.69 0.59 -10.81
N ALA A 130 -9.40 0.80 -10.60
CA ALA A 130 -8.64 1.83 -11.28
C ALA A 130 -7.96 1.26 -12.54
N ALA A 131 -7.49 2.15 -13.41
CA ALA A 131 -6.79 1.75 -14.64
C ALA A 131 -5.58 0.85 -14.32
N GLY A 132 -5.27 -0.09 -15.21
CA GLY A 132 -4.13 -1.00 -15.03
C GLY A 132 -4.35 -2.14 -14.04
N GLY A 133 -5.60 -2.42 -13.65
CA GLY A 133 -5.95 -3.50 -12.73
C GLY A 133 -5.70 -3.14 -11.26
N HIS A 134 -5.45 -1.87 -10.97
CA HIS A 134 -5.32 -1.37 -9.61
C HIS A 134 -6.66 -1.39 -8.88
N LEU A 135 -6.61 -1.44 -7.55
CA LEU A 135 -7.77 -1.22 -6.69
C LEU A 135 -7.51 0.01 -5.84
N ALA A 136 -8.28 1.08 -6.09
CA ALA A 136 -8.24 2.30 -5.31
C ALA A 136 -9.41 2.33 -4.32
N GLY A 137 -9.27 3.08 -3.24
CA GLY A 137 -10.34 3.20 -2.26
C GLY A 137 -9.96 3.94 -0.99
N SER A 138 -10.87 3.91 -0.03
CA SER A 138 -10.69 4.51 1.29
C SER A 138 -11.25 3.64 2.41
N VAL A 139 -10.72 3.82 3.60
CA VAL A 139 -11.24 3.23 4.84
C VAL A 139 -11.11 4.22 5.99
N GLN A 140 -12.18 4.44 6.73
CA GLN A 140 -12.16 5.31 7.91
C GLN A 140 -12.97 4.72 9.08
N THR A 141 -12.62 5.12 10.30
CA THR A 141 -13.40 4.86 11.53
C THR A 141 -14.83 5.31 11.35
N PHE A 142 -15.80 4.61 11.94
CA PHE A 142 -17.23 4.87 11.69
C PHE A 142 -17.66 6.27 12.13
N THR A 143 -17.08 6.78 13.21
CA THR A 143 -17.38 8.11 13.75
C THR A 143 -16.45 9.19 13.21
N GLY A 144 -15.40 8.83 12.47
CA GLY A 144 -14.30 9.74 12.15
C GLY A 144 -13.44 10.13 13.36
N GLU A 145 -13.59 9.45 14.50
CA GLU A 145 -12.89 9.74 15.76
C GLU A 145 -12.10 8.51 16.26
N GLU A 146 -11.26 8.69 17.28
CA GLU A 146 -10.59 7.57 17.96
C GLU A 146 -11.59 6.64 18.65
N GLU A 147 -11.43 5.33 18.42
CA GLU A 147 -12.26 4.29 19.01
C GLU A 147 -11.50 3.54 20.09
N THR A 148 -12.13 3.31 21.25
CA THR A 148 -11.57 2.41 22.27
C THR A 148 -11.88 0.97 21.91
N VAL A 149 -10.85 0.17 21.68
CA VAL A 149 -10.95 -1.26 21.33
C VAL A 149 -10.25 -2.13 22.37
N PHE A 150 -10.79 -3.33 22.58
CA PHE A 150 -10.32 -4.27 23.61
C PHE A 150 -10.19 -3.62 25.00
N ASP A 151 -11.10 -2.70 25.32
CA ASP A 151 -11.20 -1.95 26.58
C ASP A 151 -9.98 -1.11 26.98
N LYS A 152 -8.97 -0.96 26.10
CA LYS A 152 -7.72 -0.26 26.48
C LYS A 152 -6.92 0.39 25.35
N TYR A 153 -7.17 0.06 24.09
CA TYR A 153 -6.42 0.64 22.97
C TYR A 153 -7.25 1.71 22.28
N LEU A 154 -6.67 2.89 22.08
CA LEU A 154 -7.28 3.92 21.24
C LEU A 154 -6.81 3.71 19.81
N VAL A 155 -7.72 3.45 18.89
CA VAL A 155 -7.43 3.18 17.48
C VAL A 155 -8.07 4.25 16.61
N PHE A 156 -7.30 4.80 15.69
CA PHE A 156 -7.78 5.70 14.64
C PHE A 156 -7.24 5.25 13.29
N TYR A 157 -8.08 5.36 12.27
CA TYR A 157 -7.67 5.19 10.89
C TYR A 157 -8.55 6.03 9.95
N ASP A 158 -7.89 6.72 9.03
CA ASP A 158 -8.47 7.36 7.85
C ASP A 158 -7.43 7.22 6.74
N LEU A 159 -7.68 6.30 5.82
CA LEU A 159 -6.74 5.91 4.78
C LEU A 159 -7.37 6.05 3.40
N ARG A 160 -6.56 6.48 2.44
CA ARG A 160 -6.79 6.28 1.01
C ARG A 160 -5.66 5.45 0.43
N PHE A 161 -5.99 4.58 -0.51
CA PHE A 161 -5.02 3.68 -1.14
C PHE A 161 -5.26 3.59 -2.64
N ASP A 162 -4.17 3.28 -3.36
CA ASP A 162 -4.13 2.84 -4.75
C ASP A 162 -3.20 1.61 -4.79
N ALA A 163 -3.80 0.42 -4.81
CA ALA A 163 -3.09 -0.85 -4.68
C ALA A 163 -2.86 -1.49 -6.05
N ALA A 164 -1.58 -1.62 -6.42
CA ALA A 164 -1.19 -2.27 -7.67
C ALA A 164 -1.27 -3.81 -7.57
N PRO A 165 -1.63 -4.52 -8.65
CA PRO A 165 -1.60 -5.98 -8.69
C PRO A 165 -0.24 -6.55 -8.30
N ALA A 166 -0.25 -7.44 -7.30
CA ALA A 166 0.95 -8.05 -6.79
C ALA A 166 0.97 -9.56 -7.00
N ARG A 167 -0.11 -10.27 -6.62
CA ARG A 167 -0.19 -11.74 -6.68
C ARG A 167 -1.62 -12.26 -6.74
N ASP A 168 -1.80 -13.33 -7.50
CA ASP A 168 -2.95 -14.24 -7.37
C ASP A 168 -2.50 -15.51 -6.66
N LEU A 169 -3.08 -15.78 -5.50
CA LEU A 169 -2.73 -16.87 -4.60
C LEU A 169 -3.76 -17.98 -4.74
N LYS A 170 -3.28 -19.23 -4.74
CA LYS A 170 -4.14 -20.42 -4.85
C LYS A 170 -4.61 -20.95 -3.50
N ARG A 171 -4.06 -20.44 -2.39
CA ARG A 171 -4.31 -20.92 -1.03
C ARG A 171 -4.46 -19.77 -0.05
N ARG A 172 -5.35 -19.96 0.91
CA ARG A 172 -5.50 -19.07 2.07
C ARG A 172 -4.35 -19.24 3.06
N ARG A 173 -4.08 -20.48 3.46
CA ARG A 173 -3.07 -20.86 4.45
C ARG A 173 -2.03 -21.76 3.81
#